data_AF-A0A4U9I9B6-F1
#
_entry.id   AF-A0A4U9I9B6-F1
#
_cell.length_a   1.000
_cell.length_b   1.000
_cell.length_c   1.000
_cell.angle_alpha   90.00
_cell.angle_beta   90.00
_cell.angle_gamma   90.00
#
_symmetry.space_group_name_H-M   'P 1'
#
loop_
_entity.id
_entity.type
_entity.pdbx_description
1 polymer ?
#
loop_
_entity_poly.entity_id
_entity_poly.type
_entity_poly.pdbx_seq_one_letter_code
_entity_poly.pdbx_strand_id
1 'polypeptide(L)'
;MGGSLRHGDPGVRLIEASETGLAFFSTVPASFQAEEGNWRIAPYYHLFGSDELSQRSPVFQTRMPQPYIKLNPADAAKLGVNAGANISFSYEGQTISLPLIISEGLTAGQVGLPMGMPGIAPVLAGARLDNLQEAKA
;
A
#
# COMPACT_ATOMS: atom_id res chain seq x y z
N MET A 1 12.94 -35.84 3.91
CA MET A 1 13.90 -34.71 3.92
C MET A 1 14.67 -34.79 5.23
N GLY A 2 16.00 -34.98 5.21
CA GLY A 2 16.81 -35.14 6.43
C GLY A 2 17.99 -36.13 6.29
N GLY A 3 18.72 -36.08 5.18
CA GLY A 3 19.96 -36.85 5.00
C GLY A 3 21.19 -35.97 5.16
N SER A 4 22.32 -36.57 5.53
CA SER A 4 23.61 -35.89 5.65
C SER A 4 24.05 -35.25 4.32
N LEU A 5 24.62 -34.05 4.41
CA LEU A 5 25.15 -33.30 3.28
C LEU A 5 26.24 -34.14 2.58
N ARG A 6 26.05 -34.39 1.28
CA ARG A 6 26.92 -35.29 0.51
C ARG A 6 28.11 -34.61 -0.18
N HIS A 7 28.26 -33.27 -0.08
CA HIS A 7 29.12 -32.50 -0.99
C HIS A 7 29.96 -31.36 -0.36
N GLY A 8 30.65 -31.61 0.75
CA GLY A 8 31.73 -30.73 1.23
C GLY A 8 31.37 -29.80 2.39
N ASP A 9 32.24 -28.81 2.62
CA ASP A 9 32.29 -28.00 3.85
C ASP A 9 31.00 -27.18 4.02
N PRO A 10 30.24 -27.36 5.12
CA PRO A 10 29.11 -26.49 5.40
C PRO A 10 29.63 -25.04 5.51
N GLY A 11 28.97 -24.11 4.82
CA GLY A 11 29.40 -22.72 4.77
C GLY A 11 29.71 -22.15 6.16
N VAL A 12 30.73 -21.29 6.25
CA VAL A 12 31.18 -20.71 7.52
C VAL A 12 30.20 -19.64 7.98
N ARG A 13 29.82 -19.68 9.27
CA ARG A 13 29.02 -18.62 9.90
C ARG A 13 29.85 -17.34 9.96
N LEU A 14 29.38 -16.28 9.31
CA LEU A 14 30.06 -14.97 9.29
C LEU A 14 29.52 -14.00 10.35
N ILE A 15 28.30 -14.23 10.87
CA ILE A 15 27.63 -13.35 11.82
C ILE A 15 27.38 -14.15 13.11
N GLU A 16 28.05 -13.75 14.18
CA GLU A 16 27.83 -14.31 15.52
C GLU A 16 26.74 -13.54 16.25
N ALA A 17 25.92 -14.27 17.01
CA ALA A 17 24.94 -13.63 17.88
C ALA A 17 25.67 -12.96 19.06
N SER A 18 25.50 -11.65 19.24
CA SER A 18 25.98 -10.98 20.45
C SER A 18 25.02 -11.24 21.62
N GLU A 19 25.54 -11.58 22.80
CA GLU A 19 24.73 -11.77 24.03
C GLU A 19 23.98 -10.51 24.47
N THR A 20 24.40 -9.33 23.99
CA THR A 20 23.66 -8.08 24.15
C THR A 20 22.38 -8.12 23.32
N GLY A 21 21.27 -8.46 23.97
CA GLY A 21 19.93 -8.28 23.43
C GLY A 21 19.76 -6.83 22.96
N LEU A 22 19.49 -6.65 21.68
CA LEU A 22 19.13 -5.35 21.15
C LEU A 22 17.86 -4.87 21.87
N ALA A 23 17.84 -3.61 22.30
CA ALA A 23 16.62 -3.01 22.80
C ALA A 23 15.60 -2.95 21.66
N PHE A 24 14.67 -3.90 21.65
CA PHE A 24 13.52 -3.82 20.75
C PHE A 24 12.69 -2.57 21.08
N PHE A 25 12.00 -2.04 20.08
CA PHE A 25 11.13 -0.90 20.25
C PHE A 25 10.10 -1.18 21.35
N SER A 26 10.15 -0.41 22.44
CA SER A 26 9.22 -0.51 23.58
C SER A 26 8.09 0.52 23.51
N THR A 27 8.25 1.55 22.67
CA THR A 27 7.28 2.62 22.49
C THR A 27 6.19 2.19 21.52
N VAL A 28 4.94 2.19 21.98
CA VAL A 28 3.77 2.02 21.12
C VAL A 28 3.42 3.38 20.50
N PRO A 29 3.36 3.52 19.16
CA PRO A 29 2.93 4.75 18.51
C PRO A 29 1.49 5.13 18.89
N ALA A 30 1.19 6.43 18.89
CA ALA A 30 -0.18 6.89 19.04
C ALA A 30 -1.07 6.32 17.92
N SER A 31 -2.36 6.11 18.24
CA SER A 31 -3.34 5.73 17.23
C SER A 31 -3.50 6.83 16.18
N PHE A 32 -3.89 6.44 14.97
CA PHE A 32 -4.18 7.37 13.90
C PHE A 32 -5.29 8.35 14.30
N GLN A 33 -5.09 9.63 13.99
CA GLN A 33 -6.08 10.69 14.14
C GLN A 33 -6.26 11.35 12.77
N ALA A 34 -7.51 11.45 12.32
CA ALA A 34 -7.82 12.12 11.08
C ALA A 34 -7.67 13.64 11.24
N GLU A 35 -7.08 14.28 10.25
CA GLU A 35 -6.95 15.73 10.16
C GLU A 35 -7.67 16.21 8.89
N GLU A 36 -8.46 17.28 9.01
CA GLU A 36 -9.22 17.78 7.87
C GLU A 36 -8.28 18.29 6.76
N GLY A 37 -8.56 17.90 5.51
CA GLY A 37 -7.71 18.22 4.36
C GLY A 37 -6.44 17.37 4.22
N ASN A 38 -6.08 16.58 5.24
CA ASN A 38 -4.88 15.74 5.25
C ASN A 38 -5.24 14.26 5.19
N TRP A 39 -4.92 13.62 4.06
CA TRP A 39 -5.24 12.21 3.85
C TRP A 39 -4.05 11.32 4.16
N ARG A 40 -4.28 10.22 4.88
CA ARG A 40 -3.24 9.21 5.13
C ARG A 40 -3.44 8.00 4.24
N ILE A 41 -2.40 7.60 3.52
CA ILE A 41 -2.49 6.42 2.67
C ILE A 41 -2.45 5.14 3.51
N ALA A 42 -3.49 4.33 3.38
CA ALA A 42 -3.57 2.95 3.87
C ALA A 42 -3.18 1.99 2.73
N PRO A 43 -2.10 1.19 2.88
CA PRO A 43 -1.65 0.31 1.81
C PRO A 43 -2.56 -0.92 1.68
N TYR A 44 -2.99 -1.22 0.46
CA TYR A 44 -3.66 -2.46 0.09
C TYR A 44 -2.74 -3.27 -0.81
N TYR A 45 -2.34 -4.46 -0.37
CA TYR A 45 -1.54 -5.36 -1.21
C TYR A 45 -2.42 -6.45 -1.80
N HIS A 46 -2.15 -6.79 -3.06
CA HIS A 46 -2.81 -7.86 -3.78
C HIS A 46 -1.85 -9.03 -3.97
N LEU A 47 -2.41 -10.25 -4.04
CA LEU A 47 -1.64 -11.46 -4.32
C LEU A 47 -0.87 -11.35 -5.65
N PHE A 48 -1.45 -10.66 -6.64
CA PHE A 48 -0.83 -10.36 -7.93
C PHE A 48 -0.92 -8.87 -8.23
N GLY A 49 0.17 -8.32 -8.76
CA GLY A 49 0.27 -6.92 -9.19
C GLY A 49 0.95 -5.99 -8.18
N SER A 50 1.16 -6.43 -6.94
CA SER A 50 1.85 -5.63 -5.91
C SER A 50 3.37 -5.73 -5.92
N ASP A 51 3.93 -6.57 -6.79
CA ASP A 51 5.38 -6.71 -7.01
C ASP A 51 5.69 -6.70 -8.51
N GLU A 52 6.95 -6.45 -8.86
CA GLU A 52 7.35 -6.24 -10.25
C GLU A 52 7.29 -7.53 -11.10
N LEU A 53 7.56 -8.70 -10.51
CA LEU A 53 7.55 -9.96 -11.26
C LEU A 53 6.12 -10.38 -11.58
N SER A 54 5.18 -10.21 -10.64
CA SER A 54 3.77 -10.51 -10.91
C SER A 54 3.17 -9.56 -11.96
N GLN A 55 3.55 -8.28 -11.96
CA GLN A 55 3.13 -7.32 -12.99
C GLN A 55 3.61 -7.67 -14.40
N ARG A 56 4.82 -8.23 -14.53
CA ARG A 56 5.42 -8.54 -15.83
C ARG A 56 5.08 -9.94 -16.36
N SER A 57 4.36 -10.74 -15.57
CA SER A 57 3.93 -12.08 -15.97
C SER A 57 2.62 -12.03 -16.76
N PRO A 58 2.59 -12.48 -18.03
CA PRO A 58 1.35 -12.49 -18.83
C PRO A 58 0.23 -13.31 -18.18
N VAL A 59 0.57 -14.37 -17.45
CA VAL A 59 -0.41 -15.23 -16.76
C VAL A 59 -1.07 -14.46 -15.61
N PHE A 60 -0.28 -13.73 -14.81
CA PHE A 60 -0.81 -13.01 -13.65
C PHE A 60 -1.54 -11.73 -14.02
N GLN A 61 -1.19 -11.07 -15.13
CA GLN A 61 -1.91 -9.89 -15.64
C GLN A 61 -3.42 -10.16 -15.83
N THR A 62 -3.80 -11.36 -16.26
CA THR A 62 -5.22 -11.74 -16.43
C THR A 62 -6.01 -11.89 -15.12
N ARG A 63 -5.31 -11.88 -13.98
CA ARG A 63 -5.85 -12.01 -12.62
C ARG A 63 -5.61 -10.78 -11.76
N MET A 64 -4.85 -9.82 -12.26
CA MET A 64 -4.59 -8.56 -11.55
C MET A 64 -5.86 -7.71 -11.52
N PRO A 65 -6.23 -7.14 -10.36
CA PRO A 65 -7.26 -6.11 -10.33
C PRO A 65 -6.82 -4.88 -11.13
N GLN A 66 -7.79 -4.10 -11.59
CA GLN A 66 -7.51 -2.74 -12.06
C GLN A 66 -7.11 -1.86 -10.87
N PRO A 67 -6.15 -0.93 -11.03
CA PRO A 67 -5.85 0.07 -10.00
C PRO A 67 -7.10 0.83 -9.59
N TYR A 68 -7.23 1.12 -8.30
CA TYR A 68 -8.39 1.77 -7.70
C TYR A 68 -7.97 2.66 -6.54
N ILE A 69 -8.89 3.47 -6.06
CA ILE A 69 -8.75 4.22 -4.81
C ILE A 69 -9.92 3.88 -3.89
N LYS A 70 -9.67 3.73 -2.59
CA LYS A 70 -10.70 3.45 -1.60
C LYS A 70 -10.93 4.64 -0.68
N LEU A 71 -12.20 4.94 -0.42
CA LEU A 71 -12.62 5.89 0.61
C LEU A 71 -13.66 5.28 1.55
N ASN A 72 -13.69 5.80 2.78
CA ASN A 72 -14.77 5.56 3.72
C ASN A 72 -16.07 6.24 3.22
N PRO A 73 -17.26 5.67 3.47
CA PRO A 73 -18.53 6.29 3.09
C PRO A 73 -18.70 7.74 3.57
N ALA A 74 -18.26 8.07 4.79
CA ALA A 74 -18.36 9.41 5.34
C ALA A 74 -17.48 10.41 4.59
N ASP A 75 -16.30 9.99 4.14
CA ASP A 75 -15.39 10.83 3.37
C ASP A 75 -15.86 11.03 1.94
N ALA A 76 -16.37 9.97 1.31
CA ALA A 76 -16.99 10.07 -0.01
C ALA A 76 -18.21 11.01 0.01
N ALA A 77 -19.05 10.92 1.05
CA ALA A 77 -20.17 11.82 1.25
C ALA A 77 -19.73 13.28 1.44
N LYS A 78 -18.67 13.53 2.23
CA LYS A 78 -18.08 14.87 2.39
C LYS A 78 -17.55 15.44 1.08
N LEU A 79 -16.94 14.59 0.25
CA LEU A 79 -16.43 14.96 -1.06
C LEU A 79 -17.52 15.03 -2.15
N GLY A 80 -18.74 14.56 -1.87
CA GLY A 80 -19.85 14.53 -2.82
C GLY A 80 -19.68 13.50 -3.95
N VAL A 81 -18.84 12.49 -3.77
CA VAL A 81 -18.47 11.50 -4.80
C VAL A 81 -19.12 10.15 -4.54
N ASN A 82 -19.43 9.44 -5.62
CA ASN A 82 -20.07 8.12 -5.58
C ASN A 82 -19.09 7.02 -5.98
N ALA A 83 -19.40 5.76 -5.61
CA ALA A 83 -18.65 4.61 -6.09
C ALA A 83 -18.56 4.61 -7.63
N GLY A 84 -17.38 4.33 -8.17
CA GLY A 84 -17.07 4.37 -9.59
C GLY A 84 -16.68 5.74 -10.14
N ALA A 85 -16.84 6.83 -9.38
CA ALA A 85 -16.30 8.14 -9.78
C ALA A 85 -14.77 8.09 -9.89
N ASN A 86 -14.19 8.86 -10.82
CA ASN A 86 -12.74 9.00 -10.90
C ASN A 86 -12.27 10.05 -9.89
N ILE A 87 -11.35 9.66 -9.02
CA ILE A 87 -10.73 10.55 -8.05
C ILE A 87 -9.30 10.81 -8.50
N SER A 88 -8.93 12.08 -8.52
CA SER A 88 -7.59 12.54 -8.84
C SER A 88 -6.88 13.03 -7.59
N PHE A 89 -5.60 12.72 -7.51
CA PHE A 89 -4.69 13.26 -6.51
C PHE A 89 -3.31 13.49 -7.12
N SER A 90 -2.53 14.34 -6.45
CA SER A 90 -1.16 14.65 -6.87
C SER A 90 -0.16 14.06 -5.90
N TYR A 91 0.91 13.47 -6.43
CA TYR A 91 2.05 13.00 -5.66
C TYR A 91 3.33 13.22 -6.46
N GLU A 92 4.35 13.84 -5.85
CA GLU A 92 5.66 14.11 -6.50
C GLU A 92 5.52 14.77 -7.89
N GLY A 93 4.55 15.68 -8.05
CA GLY A 93 4.28 16.38 -9.31
C GLY A 93 3.54 15.56 -10.37
N GLN A 94 3.19 14.30 -10.10
CA GLN A 94 2.35 13.47 -10.98
C GLN A 94 0.90 13.49 -10.52
N THR A 95 -0.03 13.68 -11.46
CA THR A 95 -1.46 13.52 -11.20
C THR A 95 -1.88 12.10 -11.54
N ILE A 96 -2.46 11.41 -10.57
CA ILE A 96 -2.97 10.05 -10.70
C ILE A 96 -4.49 10.11 -10.60
N SER A 97 -5.19 9.45 -11.52
CA SER A 97 -6.65 9.35 -11.52
C SER A 97 -7.07 7.88 -11.44
N LEU A 98 -7.87 7.54 -10.43
CA LEU A 98 -8.29 6.16 -10.14
C LEU A 98 -9.80 6.07 -9.90
N PRO A 99 -10.45 4.97 -10.30
CA PRO A 99 -11.86 4.74 -10.00
C PRO A 99 -12.06 4.46 -8.50
N LEU A 100 -13.09 5.08 -7.92
CA LEU A 100 -13.43 5.00 -6.50
C LEU A 100 -14.15 3.70 -6.13
N ILE A 101 -13.67 3.05 -5.07
CA ILE A 101 -14.36 1.99 -4.36
C ILE A 101 -14.69 2.48 -2.95
N ILE A 102 -15.95 2.35 -2.54
CA ILE A 102 -16.37 2.67 -1.16
C ILE A 102 -16.10 1.46 -0.26
N SER A 103 -15.51 1.70 0.90
CA SER A 103 -15.19 0.63 1.87
C SER A 103 -15.46 1.07 3.30
N GLU A 104 -16.36 0.37 3.99
CA GLU A 104 -16.66 0.57 5.42
C GLU A 104 -15.49 0.15 6.33
N GLY A 105 -14.64 -0.75 5.85
CA GLY A 105 -13.46 -1.23 6.59
C GLY A 105 -12.28 -0.24 6.60
N LEU A 106 -12.38 0.87 5.87
CA LEU A 106 -11.37 1.92 5.86
C LEU A 106 -11.72 2.99 6.90
N THR A 107 -10.75 3.40 7.71
CA THR A 107 -10.99 4.48 8.69
C THR A 107 -11.12 5.82 7.97
N ALA A 108 -12.07 6.66 8.40
CA ALA A 108 -12.23 7.99 7.82
C ALA A 108 -10.95 8.84 7.95
N GLY A 109 -10.65 9.69 6.97
CA GLY A 109 -9.39 10.42 6.82
C GLY A 109 -8.25 9.59 6.21
N GLN A 110 -8.51 8.32 5.85
CA GLN A 110 -7.56 7.49 5.12
C GLN A 110 -7.98 7.27 3.67
N VAL A 111 -6.99 7.00 2.84
CA VAL A 111 -7.16 6.66 1.42
C VAL A 111 -6.52 5.31 1.19
N GLY A 112 -7.28 4.33 0.72
CA GLY A 112 -6.74 3.03 0.37
C GLY A 112 -6.17 3.01 -1.04
N LEU A 113 -4.91 2.61 -1.20
CA LEU A 113 -4.26 2.47 -2.52
C LEU A 113 -3.70 1.05 -2.72
N PRO A 114 -3.87 0.44 -3.91
CA PRO A 114 -3.30 -0.85 -4.24
C PRO A 114 -1.81 -0.71 -4.52
N MET A 115 -1.00 -0.94 -3.50
CA MET A 115 0.43 -0.67 -3.52
C MET A 115 1.18 -1.58 -4.48
N GLY A 116 2.17 -1.00 -5.14
CA GLY A 116 3.05 -1.71 -6.06
C GLY A 116 2.46 -1.88 -7.45
N MET A 117 1.16 -1.61 -7.67
CA MET A 117 0.58 -1.62 -9.00
C MET A 117 1.18 -0.55 -9.92
N PRO A 118 1.06 -0.70 -11.26
CA PRO A 118 1.55 0.30 -12.20
C PRO A 118 1.05 1.71 -11.85
N GLY A 119 1.98 2.65 -11.68
CA GLY A 119 1.68 4.04 -11.29
C GLY A 119 1.46 4.28 -9.79
N ILE A 120 1.50 3.25 -8.94
CA ILE A 120 1.28 3.35 -7.49
C ILE A 120 2.50 2.81 -6.76
N ALA A 121 3.48 3.69 -6.55
CA ALA A 121 4.77 3.32 -5.98
C ALA A 121 4.64 2.85 -4.51
N PRO A 122 5.32 1.77 -4.09
CA PRO A 122 5.28 1.29 -2.70
C PRO A 122 5.72 2.32 -1.64
N VAL A 123 6.53 3.31 -2.04
CA VAL A 123 6.99 4.41 -1.16
C VAL A 123 5.83 5.28 -0.64
N LEU A 124 4.66 5.21 -1.29
CA LEU A 124 3.43 5.86 -0.86
C LEU A 124 2.86 5.28 0.44
N ALA A 125 3.36 4.14 0.94
CA ALA A 125 2.84 3.51 2.14
C ALA A 125 2.98 4.41 3.37
N GLY A 126 1.82 4.83 3.89
CA GLY A 126 1.77 5.81 4.97
C GLY A 126 2.28 7.20 4.54
N ALA A 127 2.34 7.53 3.26
CA ALA A 127 2.53 8.91 2.85
C ALA A 127 1.26 9.74 3.15
N ARG A 128 1.42 11.06 3.18
CA ARG A 128 0.31 12.00 3.18
C ARG A 128 -0.05 12.35 1.74
N LEU A 129 -1.34 12.49 1.49
CA LEU A 129 -1.88 12.97 0.23
C LEU A 129 -2.56 14.31 0.45
N ASP A 130 -2.25 15.23 -0.46
CA ASP A 130 -2.88 16.54 -0.54
C ASP A 130 -3.81 16.58 -1.77
N ASN A 131 -4.80 17.47 -1.74
CA ASN A 131 -5.65 17.79 -2.90
C ASN A 131 -6.42 16.59 -3.51
N LEU A 132 -6.95 15.72 -2.66
CA LEU A 132 -7.87 14.66 -3.09
C LEU A 132 -9.19 15.27 -3.59
N GLN A 133 -9.54 15.04 -4.86
CA GLN A 133 -10.75 15.62 -5.48
C GLN A 133 -11.31 14.74 -6.60
N GLU A 134 -12.58 14.93 -6.96
CA GLU A 134 -13.15 14.33 -8.17
C GLU A 134 -12.41 14.85 -9.42
N ALA A 135 -12.11 13.94 -10.34
CA ALA A 135 -11.51 14.30 -11.62
C ALA A 135 -12.53 15.08 -12.45
N LYS A 136 -12.23 16.34 -12.79
CA LYS A 136 -13.04 17.10 -13.75
C LYS A 136 -12.84 16.51 -15.14
N ALA A 137 -13.95 16.20 -15.82
CA ALA A 137 -13.97 15.77 -17.22
C ALA A 137 -13.53 16.89 -18.18
#